data_AF-K3X694-F1
#
_entry.id   AF-K3X694-F1
#
_cell.length_a   1.000
_cell.length_b   1.000
_cell.length_c   1.000
_cell.angle_alpha   90.00
_cell.angle_beta   90.00
_cell.angle_gamma   90.00
#
_symmetry.space_group_name_H-M   'P 1'
#
loop_
_entity.id
_entity.type
_entity.pdbx_description
1 polymer ?
#
loop_
_entity_poly.entity_id
_entity_poly.type
_entity_poly.pdbx_seq_one_letter_code
_entity_poly.pdbx_strand_id
1 'polypeptide(L)'
;MAPSPPMLLTPEDLYTQASRYDVDLADEPFLILLMKQAALTPLPPHWVKVAAQDDDDRPPLNGHDGNPATWRYKNELTGQVQDSHPADSYFQQQIDQLRSQHEHEAHEISAHGWMEFEECYAGGDATGSGLEVEATPKKYYYDFVSETRQDMHPLVRLRDSFEAAASVTIADPKVFENATALHRQTTMKNLEQLQILCFHSWWSETSSVRGATKKSVVHMYFSIPTRHFQVVLDDSDQHVFTISHIVGTNGRLLTVWDLHVGARIPVLGRLTTLMQTSLLTRQWLQMHEHKFQRIKAELQSELVKYELKRDPVRTPFKADGRIECADPHRSQAGCSLRHVLNDIAVLKRKLAGYRPDLVRRICASIVDLDE
;
A
#
# COMPACT_ATOMS: atom_id res chain seq x y z
N MET A 1 11.08 25.95 29.42
CA MET A 1 11.21 26.16 27.95
C MET A 1 9.98 25.54 27.33
N ALA A 2 9.14 26.34 26.66
CA ALA A 2 8.03 25.79 25.91
C ALA A 2 8.59 24.89 24.78
N PRO A 3 7.98 23.73 24.48
CA PRO A 3 8.38 22.95 23.32
C PRO A 3 8.16 23.82 22.08
N SER A 4 9.22 23.99 21.28
CA SER A 4 9.13 24.54 19.94
C SER A 4 8.07 23.76 19.16
N PRO A 5 7.18 24.43 18.40
CA PRO A 5 6.13 23.76 17.65
C PRO A 5 6.74 22.71 16.70
N PRO A 6 6.06 21.58 16.45
CA PRO A 6 6.54 20.61 15.48
C PRO A 6 6.72 21.31 14.13
N MET A 7 7.95 21.32 13.59
CA MET A 7 8.18 21.72 12.20
C MET A 7 7.39 20.77 11.32
N LEU A 8 6.30 21.25 10.75
CA LEU A 8 5.54 20.51 9.75
C LEU A 8 6.37 20.45 8.48
N LEU A 9 6.54 19.24 7.97
CA LEU A 9 7.24 19.00 6.72
C LEU A 9 6.42 19.62 5.56
N THR A 10 7.08 20.35 4.67
CA THR A 10 6.48 20.98 3.49
C THR A 10 7.01 20.36 2.19
N PRO A 11 6.33 20.53 1.04
CA PRO A 11 6.86 20.12 -0.26
C PRO A 11 8.23 20.74 -0.56
N GLU A 12 8.44 22.00 -0.17
CA GLU A 12 9.71 22.72 -0.33
C GLU A 12 10.86 22.05 0.44
N ASP A 13 10.58 21.49 1.63
CA ASP A 13 11.57 20.71 2.38
C ASP A 13 11.99 19.46 1.60
N LEU A 14 11.07 18.83 0.87
CA LEU A 14 11.38 17.67 0.04
C LEU A 14 12.15 18.05 -1.23
N TYR A 15 11.83 19.16 -1.89
CA TYR A 15 12.63 19.66 -3.01
C TYR A 15 14.05 20.01 -2.58
N THR A 16 14.20 20.63 -1.40
CA THR A 16 15.51 20.95 -0.82
C THR A 16 16.29 19.67 -0.54
N GLN A 17 15.63 18.66 0.01
CA GLN A 17 16.27 17.37 0.29
C GLN A 17 16.59 16.59 -0.98
N ALA A 18 15.73 16.62 -2.00
CA ALA A 18 15.95 15.95 -3.28
C ALA A 18 17.13 16.58 -4.05
N SER A 19 17.23 17.91 -4.04
CA SER A 19 18.35 18.65 -4.62
C SER A 19 19.70 18.25 -4.00
N ARG A 20 19.72 17.90 -2.71
CA ARG A 20 20.94 17.43 -2.02
C ARG A 20 21.48 16.12 -2.59
N TYR A 21 20.60 15.26 -3.12
CA TYR A 21 20.95 13.94 -3.64
C TYR A 21 20.91 13.85 -5.17
N ASP A 22 20.78 14.99 -5.86
CA ASP A 22 20.64 15.03 -7.33
C ASP A 22 19.45 14.18 -7.81
N VAL A 23 18.30 14.35 -7.14
CA VAL A 23 17.04 13.69 -7.46
C VAL A 23 16.05 14.73 -7.95
N ASP A 24 15.47 14.50 -9.12
CA ASP A 24 14.31 15.25 -9.59
C ASP A 24 13.02 14.49 -9.22
N LEU A 25 12.19 15.09 -8.36
CA LEU A 25 10.96 14.47 -7.88
C LEU A 25 9.85 14.39 -8.96
N ALA A 26 9.96 15.18 -10.02
CA ALA A 26 9.04 15.11 -11.15
C ALA A 26 9.38 13.94 -12.09
N ASP A 27 10.68 13.71 -12.34
CA ASP A 27 11.15 12.63 -13.20
C ASP A 27 11.31 11.29 -12.46
N GLU A 28 11.60 11.34 -11.15
CA GLU A 28 11.80 10.17 -10.28
C GLU A 28 10.79 10.13 -9.11
N PRO A 29 9.47 10.08 -9.37
CA PRO A 29 8.45 10.13 -8.32
C PRO A 29 8.50 8.90 -7.38
N PHE A 30 9.14 7.81 -7.79
CA PHE A 30 9.36 6.64 -6.93
C PHE A 30 10.33 6.91 -5.77
N LEU A 31 11.10 8.01 -5.80
CA LEU A 31 12.03 8.41 -4.74
C LEU A 31 11.41 9.34 -3.70
N ILE A 32 10.18 9.84 -3.88
CA ILE A 32 9.56 10.83 -2.98
C ILE A 32 9.49 10.31 -1.53
N LEU A 33 9.15 9.03 -1.33
CA LEU A 33 9.12 8.42 0.01
C LEU A 33 10.51 8.36 0.66
N LEU A 34 11.54 8.08 -0.13
CA LEU A 34 12.92 8.06 0.35
C LEU A 34 13.38 9.48 0.72
N MET A 35 13.01 10.49 -0.07
CA MET A 35 13.31 11.89 0.24
C MET A 35 12.60 12.37 1.51
N LYS A 36 11.35 11.95 1.73
CA LYS A 36 10.64 12.18 2.99
C LYS A 36 11.35 11.55 4.18
N GLN A 37 11.81 10.31 4.04
CA GLN A 37 12.58 9.65 5.09
C GLN A 37 13.90 10.41 5.35
N ALA A 38 14.60 10.83 4.31
CA ALA A 38 15.85 11.57 4.44
C ALA A 38 15.64 12.93 5.14
N ALA A 39 14.57 13.66 4.81
CA ALA A 39 14.23 14.95 5.43
C ALA A 39 13.88 14.81 6.92
N LEU A 40 13.23 13.71 7.30
CA LEU A 40 12.82 13.44 8.68
C LEU A 40 13.89 12.71 9.51
N THR A 41 15.01 12.32 8.91
CA THR A 41 16.03 11.55 9.62
C THR A 41 16.77 12.44 10.62
N PRO A 42 16.71 12.13 11.93
CA PRO A 42 17.44 12.89 12.93
C PRO A 42 18.94 12.59 12.83
N LEU A 43 19.74 13.48 13.40
CA LEU A 43 21.17 13.24 13.55
C LEU A 43 21.42 12.03 14.45
N PRO A 44 22.41 11.17 14.14
CA PRO A 44 22.80 10.09 15.05
C PRO A 44 23.29 10.66 16.40
N PRO A 45 23.32 9.84 17.47
CA PRO A 45 23.80 10.28 18.78
C PRO A 45 25.18 10.95 18.71
N HIS A 46 25.35 12.05 19.45
CA HIS A 46 26.58 12.85 19.53
C HIS A 46 26.94 13.63 18.27
N TRP A 47 26.09 13.64 17.24
CA TRP A 47 26.26 14.51 16.08
C TRP A 47 25.47 15.81 16.24
N VAL A 48 26.12 16.94 15.99
CA VAL A 48 25.53 18.27 16.06
C VAL A 48 25.82 19.07 14.78
N LYS A 49 24.89 19.95 14.39
CA LYS A 49 25.14 20.94 13.33
C LYS A 49 25.93 22.11 13.92
N VAL A 50 27.06 22.44 13.31
CA VAL A 50 27.93 23.56 13.69
C VAL A 50 28.04 24.47 12.48
N ALA A 51 27.93 25.78 12.67
CA ALA A 51 28.23 26.72 11.60
C ALA A 51 29.70 26.57 11.20
N ALA A 52 30.02 26.52 9.90
CA ALA A 52 31.40 26.66 9.46
C ALA A 52 31.91 28.00 9.99
N GLN A 53 32.82 27.94 10.96
CA GLN A 53 33.51 29.13 11.41
C GLN A 53 34.53 29.45 10.31
N ASP A 54 34.44 30.64 9.74
CA ASP A 54 35.45 31.16 8.82
C ASP A 54 36.77 31.24 9.60
N ASP A 55 37.68 30.31 9.34
CA ASP A 55 39.04 30.28 9.92
C ASP A 55 39.97 31.35 9.31
N ASP A 56 39.42 32.43 8.75
CA ASP A 56 40.20 33.59 8.33
C ASP A 56 39.93 34.76 9.28
N ASP A 57 40.97 35.18 10.00
CA ASP A 57 41.08 36.43 10.76
C ASP A 57 40.88 37.67 9.87
N ARG A 58 39.68 37.86 9.31
CA ARG A 58 39.28 39.11 8.66
C ARG A 58 37.96 39.60 9.21
N PRO A 59 37.89 40.88 9.64
CA PRO A 59 36.65 41.45 10.10
C PRO A 59 35.62 41.48 8.95
N PRO A 60 34.33 41.31 9.27
CA PRO A 60 33.29 41.25 8.26
C PRO A 60 33.22 42.58 7.52
N LEU A 61 33.53 42.56 6.22
CA LEU A 61 33.14 43.63 5.32
C LEU A 61 31.64 43.51 5.09
N ASN A 62 30.94 44.63 5.28
CA ASN A 62 29.49 44.74 5.22
C ASN A 62 28.88 44.06 3.99
N GLY A 63 27.71 43.47 4.23
CA GLY A 63 27.06 42.51 3.36
C GLY A 63 26.73 42.99 1.95
N HIS A 64 26.86 42.05 1.01
CA HIS A 64 25.96 41.99 -0.14
C HIS A 64 25.83 40.62 -0.82
N ASP A 65 26.60 39.61 -0.43
CA ASP A 65 26.51 38.30 -1.08
C ASP A 65 25.80 37.31 -0.16
N GLY A 66 24.59 36.92 -0.55
CA GLY A 66 23.71 35.97 0.14
C GLY A 66 24.25 34.55 0.14
N ASN A 67 25.44 34.33 0.70
CA ASN A 67 25.99 33.01 0.88
C ASN A 67 25.36 32.38 2.14
N PRO A 68 24.53 31.33 2.03
CA PRO A 68 23.93 30.70 3.20
C PRO A 68 25.05 30.13 4.09
N ALA A 69 24.95 30.36 5.40
CA ALA A 69 25.87 29.81 6.38
C ALA A 69 26.12 28.32 6.06
N THR A 70 27.35 27.98 5.69
CA THR A 70 27.68 26.60 5.35
C THR A 70 27.70 25.80 6.64
N TRP A 71 26.73 24.90 6.82
CA TRP A 71 26.62 24.09 8.03
C TRP A 71 27.48 22.84 7.89
N ARG A 72 28.25 22.52 8.94
CA ARG A 72 28.97 21.24 9.06
C ARG A 72 28.37 20.38 10.15
N TYR A 73 28.60 19.08 10.06
CA TYR A 73 28.20 18.10 11.07
C TYR A 73 29.43 17.69 11.86
N LYS A 74 29.38 17.86 13.19
CA LYS A 74 30.46 17.49 14.10
C LYS A 74 30.00 16.40 15.05
N ASN A 75 30.79 15.35 15.18
CA ASN A 75 30.64 14.37 16.25
C ASN A 75 31.37 14.88 17.51
N GLU A 76 30.64 15.11 18.60
CA GLU A 76 31.18 15.66 19.84
C GLU A 76 32.08 14.68 20.60
N LEU A 77 31.93 13.38 20.36
CA LEU A 77 32.70 12.33 21.05
C LEU A 77 34.03 12.04 20.33
N THR A 78 34.01 11.94 19.00
CA THR A 78 35.19 11.59 18.20
C THR A 78 35.91 12.80 17.64
N GLY A 79 35.29 13.99 17.68
CA GLY A 79 35.79 15.21 17.06
C GLY A 79 35.70 15.21 15.52
N GLN A 80 35.12 14.17 14.92
CA GLN A 80 34.97 14.06 13.48
C GLN A 80 34.07 15.17 12.93
N VAL A 81 34.49 15.85 11.87
CA VAL A 81 33.71 16.88 11.17
C VAL A 81 33.52 16.44 9.73
N GLN A 82 32.32 16.63 9.20
CA GLN A 82 31.99 16.35 7.80
C GLN A 82 30.95 17.34 7.29
N ASP A 83 30.98 17.62 5.99
CA ASP A 83 30.06 18.56 5.34
C ASP A 83 28.70 17.90 5.00
N SER A 84 28.64 16.56 5.00
CA SER A 84 27.45 15.76 4.71
C SER A 84 26.82 15.16 5.99
N HIS A 85 25.54 14.83 5.94
CA HIS A 85 24.85 14.21 7.06
C HIS A 85 25.36 12.76 7.18
N PRO A 86 25.56 12.22 8.39
CA PRO A 86 26.12 10.87 8.57
C PRO A 86 25.31 9.75 7.89
N ALA A 87 24.02 9.98 7.65
CA ALA A 87 23.14 9.05 6.95
C ALA A 87 23.12 9.24 5.42
N ASP A 88 23.79 10.25 4.86
CA ASP A 88 23.74 10.54 3.42
C ASP A 88 24.23 9.34 2.58
N SER A 89 25.26 8.63 3.04
CA SER A 89 25.77 7.44 2.35
C SER A 89 24.76 6.30 2.27
N TYR A 90 23.92 6.15 3.31
CA TYR A 90 22.82 5.19 3.31
C TYR A 90 21.76 5.59 2.28
N PHE A 91 21.36 6.86 2.26
CA PHE A 91 20.36 7.34 1.32
C PHE A 91 20.85 7.28 -0.12
N GLN A 92 22.10 7.62 -0.39
CA GLN A 92 22.70 7.50 -1.72
C GLN A 92 22.66 6.04 -2.21
N GLN A 93 23.05 5.08 -1.37
CA GLN A 93 22.97 3.65 -1.72
C GLN A 93 21.53 3.19 -2.02
N GLN A 94 20.55 3.67 -1.25
CA GLN A 94 19.15 3.35 -1.50
C GLN A 94 18.62 3.97 -2.80
N ILE A 95 19.03 5.21 -3.13
CA ILE A 95 18.71 5.86 -4.41
C ILE A 95 19.26 5.04 -5.57
N ASP A 96 20.55 4.70 -5.52
CA ASP A 96 21.21 3.92 -6.58
C ASP A 96 20.55 2.54 -6.76
N GLN A 97 20.17 1.89 -5.65
CA GLN A 97 19.46 0.61 -5.67
C GLN A 97 18.07 0.73 -6.30
N LEU A 98 17.30 1.77 -5.97
CA LEU A 98 15.97 2.00 -6.53
C LEU A 98 16.03 2.38 -8.01
N ARG A 99 16.99 3.24 -8.41
CA ARG A 99 17.27 3.55 -9.82
C ARG A 99 17.58 2.27 -10.62
N SER A 100 18.47 1.43 -10.10
CA SER A 100 18.82 0.15 -10.75
C SER A 100 17.63 -0.80 -10.90
N GLN A 101 16.73 -0.86 -9.90
CA GLN A 101 15.51 -1.68 -9.97
C GLN A 101 14.55 -1.11 -11.02
N HIS A 102 14.37 0.22 -11.05
CA HIS A 102 13.52 0.90 -12.01
C HIS A 102 14.03 0.77 -13.46
N GLU A 103 15.34 0.71 -13.69
CA GLU A 103 15.92 0.46 -15.03
C GLU A 103 15.64 -0.97 -15.55
N HIS A 104 15.58 -1.96 -14.67
CA HIS A 104 15.35 -3.36 -15.04
C HIS A 104 13.87 -3.70 -15.23
N GLU A 105 12.98 -2.95 -14.57
CA GLU A 105 11.53 -3.07 -14.70
C GLU A 105 11.05 -2.10 -15.77
N ALA A 106 10.85 -2.58 -17.01
CA ALA A 106 10.33 -1.77 -18.14
C ALA A 106 8.88 -1.30 -17.89
N HIS A 107 8.67 -0.33 -17.00
CA HIS A 107 7.37 0.20 -16.60
C HIS A 107 7.26 1.69 -16.88
N GLU A 108 6.04 2.08 -17.27
CA GLU A 108 5.61 3.46 -17.46
C GLU A 108 5.97 4.26 -16.20
N ILE A 109 6.67 5.39 -16.38
CA ILE A 109 6.88 6.40 -15.33
C ILE A 109 5.54 6.61 -14.65
N SER A 110 5.48 6.44 -13.33
CA SER A 110 4.23 6.65 -12.59
C SER A 110 3.73 8.04 -12.94
N ALA A 111 2.55 8.14 -13.56
CA ALA A 111 2.05 9.41 -14.09
C ALA A 111 1.81 10.48 -13.01
N HIS A 112 1.96 10.12 -11.73
CA HIS A 112 1.72 10.96 -10.57
C HIS A 112 2.67 10.65 -9.41
N GLY A 113 3.09 11.69 -8.69
CA GLY A 113 3.94 11.63 -7.50
C GLY A 113 3.24 12.25 -6.29
N TRP A 114 2.09 11.70 -5.89
CA TRP A 114 1.28 12.28 -4.82
C TRP A 114 1.82 12.00 -3.41
N MET A 115 1.84 13.01 -2.55
CA MET A 115 2.18 12.89 -1.12
C MET A 115 1.30 13.78 -0.22
N GLU A 116 1.05 13.30 1.00
CA GLU A 116 0.29 14.00 2.04
C GLU A 116 1.18 14.90 2.92
N PHE A 117 0.67 16.10 3.20
CA PHE A 117 1.26 17.14 4.05
C PHE A 117 0.22 17.73 5.01
N GLU A 118 0.70 18.45 6.03
CA GLU A 118 -0.14 19.10 7.05
C GLU A 118 0.16 20.61 7.11
N GLU A 119 -0.89 21.42 7.26
CA GLU A 119 -0.81 22.88 7.40
C GLU A 119 -1.53 23.31 8.70
N CYS A 120 -0.84 24.08 9.54
CA CYS A 120 -1.44 24.73 10.70
C CYS A 120 -1.77 26.19 10.38
N TYR A 121 -3.03 26.58 10.55
CA TYR A 121 -3.38 28.01 10.54
C TYR A 121 -3.04 28.60 11.91
N ALA A 122 -1.98 29.40 11.98
CA ALA A 122 -1.86 30.37 13.06
C ALA A 122 -3.03 31.34 12.91
N GLY A 123 -3.89 31.41 13.94
CA GLY A 123 -5.14 32.17 13.91
C GLY A 123 -4.95 33.58 13.35
N GLY A 124 -5.59 33.86 12.23
CA GLY A 124 -5.76 35.22 11.73
C GLY A 124 -6.67 36.00 12.67
N ASP A 125 -6.16 37.13 13.17
CA ASP A 125 -6.84 38.20 13.92
C ASP A 125 -8.32 37.97 14.26
N ALA A 126 -8.57 37.30 15.38
CA ALA A 126 -9.88 37.29 16.00
C ALA A 126 -10.10 38.62 16.73
N THR A 127 -10.60 39.62 16.01
CA THR A 127 -11.44 40.65 16.65
C THR A 127 -12.63 39.94 17.31
N GLY A 128 -12.51 39.72 18.62
CA GLY A 128 -13.62 39.63 19.55
C GLY A 128 -14.52 38.38 19.47
N SER A 129 -14.00 37.22 19.84
CA SER A 129 -14.76 36.28 20.67
C SER A 129 -13.82 35.26 21.31
N GLY A 130 -13.71 35.27 22.63
CA GLY A 130 -12.86 34.39 23.41
C GLY A 130 -13.36 32.95 23.47
N LEU A 131 -13.21 32.22 22.36
CA LEU A 131 -13.21 30.76 22.36
C LEU A 131 -11.90 30.29 21.73
N GLU A 132 -11.02 29.72 22.56
CA GLU A 132 -9.84 28.99 22.11
C GLU A 132 -10.30 27.76 21.33
N VAL A 133 -10.30 27.83 20.00
CA VAL A 133 -10.50 26.68 19.14
C VAL A 133 -9.12 26.05 18.93
N GLU A 134 -8.91 24.84 19.47
CA GLU A 134 -7.74 24.02 19.17
C GLU A 134 -7.60 23.89 17.64
N ALA A 135 -6.55 24.52 17.08
CA ALA A 135 -6.29 24.48 15.65
C ALA A 135 -5.88 23.06 15.24
N THR A 136 -6.81 22.28 14.70
CA THR A 136 -6.51 20.97 14.12
C THR A 136 -5.71 21.15 12.82
N PRO A 137 -4.55 20.48 12.64
CA PRO A 137 -3.77 20.58 11.41
C PRO A 137 -4.61 20.09 10.22
N LYS A 138 -4.70 20.92 9.17
CA LYS A 138 -5.44 20.58 7.95
C LYS A 138 -4.51 19.83 7.01
N LYS A 139 -4.95 18.66 6.55
CA LYS A 139 -4.22 17.84 5.58
C LYS A 139 -4.43 18.35 4.15
N TYR A 140 -3.38 18.25 3.34
CA TYR A 140 -3.43 18.48 1.90
C TYR A 140 -2.51 17.50 1.16
N TYR A 141 -2.71 17.36 -0.14
CA TYR A 141 -1.94 16.49 -1.02
C TYR A 141 -1.25 17.31 -2.09
N TYR A 142 -0.01 16.97 -2.40
CA TYR A 142 0.80 17.61 -3.42
C TYR A 142 1.31 16.56 -4.41
N ASP A 143 1.17 16.83 -5.71
CA ASP A 143 1.76 16.02 -6.77
C ASP A 143 3.08 16.63 -7.21
N PHE A 144 4.17 15.90 -7.03
CA PHE A 144 5.50 16.35 -7.45
C PHE A 144 5.72 16.31 -8.97
N VAL A 145 4.88 15.58 -9.72
CA VAL A 145 4.96 15.48 -11.19
C VAL A 145 4.22 16.64 -11.86
N SER A 146 3.02 16.96 -11.38
CA SER A 146 2.19 18.05 -11.93
C SER A 146 2.28 19.37 -11.17
N GLU A 147 3.02 19.40 -10.06
CA GLU A 147 3.15 20.53 -9.12
C GLU A 147 1.79 21.05 -8.62
N THR A 148 0.81 20.14 -8.46
CA THR A 148 -0.54 20.52 -8.05
C THR A 148 -0.82 20.22 -6.58
N ARG A 149 -1.34 21.22 -5.86
CA ARG A 149 -1.87 21.09 -4.51
C ARG A 149 -3.38 20.86 -4.55
N GLN A 150 -3.88 19.94 -3.71
CA GLN A 150 -5.30 19.73 -3.49
C GLN A 150 -5.61 19.31 -2.06
N ASP A 151 -6.76 19.73 -1.54
CA ASP A 151 -7.19 19.39 -0.17
C ASP A 151 -7.74 17.95 -0.05
N MET A 152 -8.16 17.37 -1.17
CA MET A 152 -8.76 16.03 -1.24
C MET A 152 -7.76 15.04 -1.84
N HIS A 153 -7.72 13.81 -1.31
CA HIS A 153 -6.80 12.79 -1.80
C HIS A 153 -7.04 12.53 -3.32
N PRO A 154 -5.99 12.42 -4.15
CA PRO A 154 -6.09 12.26 -5.62
C PRO A 154 -6.97 11.10 -6.08
N LEU A 155 -6.93 9.99 -5.34
CA LEU A 155 -7.77 8.82 -5.61
C LEU A 155 -9.26 9.03 -5.27
N VAL A 156 -9.65 10.15 -4.66
CA VAL A 156 -11.06 10.50 -4.40
C VAL A 156 -11.73 11.04 -5.67
N ARG A 157 -10.99 11.65 -6.61
CA ARG A 157 -11.55 12.21 -7.85
C ARG A 157 -11.79 11.22 -8.99
N LEU A 158 -11.28 10.00 -8.91
CA LEU A 158 -11.66 8.93 -9.85
C LEU A 158 -13.06 8.36 -9.57
N ARG A 159 -13.78 8.92 -8.59
CA ARG A 159 -15.11 8.46 -8.15
C ARG A 159 -16.26 9.44 -8.49
N ASP A 160 -16.00 10.51 -9.23
CA ASP A 160 -17.06 11.43 -9.68
C ASP A 160 -17.68 10.97 -11.00
N SER A 161 -18.25 9.77 -10.97
CA SER A 161 -19.32 9.31 -11.85
C SER A 161 -19.93 8.08 -11.19
N PHE A 162 -20.53 8.23 -10.01
CA PHE A 162 -21.83 7.65 -9.64
C PHE A 162 -22.11 7.95 -8.16
N GLU A 163 -23.32 8.45 -7.93
CA GLU A 163 -23.89 8.78 -6.63
C GLU A 163 -23.85 7.59 -5.67
N ALA A 164 -22.96 7.61 -4.68
CA ALA A 164 -23.20 6.99 -3.38
C ALA A 164 -22.12 7.46 -2.39
N ALA A 165 -22.54 8.31 -1.47
CA ALA A 165 -21.81 8.59 -0.24
C ALA A 165 -21.61 7.29 0.56
N ALA A 166 -20.49 6.61 0.33
CA ALA A 166 -19.86 5.79 1.35
C ALA A 166 -18.66 6.57 1.85
N SER A 167 -18.91 7.41 2.87
CA SER A 167 -17.87 8.06 3.67
C SER A 167 -16.73 7.08 3.92
N VAL A 168 -15.49 7.53 3.72
CA VAL A 168 -14.30 6.87 4.26
C VAL A 168 -14.37 7.00 5.78
N THR A 169 -15.25 6.23 6.41
CA THR A 169 -15.29 6.08 7.86
C THR A 169 -14.11 5.22 8.24
N ILE A 170 -13.12 5.83 8.91
CA ILE A 170 -12.12 5.11 9.70
C ILE A 170 -12.88 4.06 10.50
N ALA A 171 -12.62 2.78 10.21
CA ALA A 171 -13.38 1.69 10.80
C ALA A 171 -13.17 1.70 12.32
N ASP A 172 -14.26 1.85 13.08
CA ASP A 172 -14.27 1.86 14.55
C ASP A 172 -13.57 0.58 15.05
N PRO A 173 -12.57 0.67 15.95
CA PRO A 173 -11.90 -0.49 16.56
C PRO A 173 -12.87 -1.59 17.04
N LYS A 174 -14.06 -1.22 17.51
CA LYS A 174 -15.13 -2.16 17.95
C LYS A 174 -15.65 -3.05 16.83
N VAL A 175 -15.64 -2.59 15.58
CA VAL A 175 -16.08 -3.39 14.41
C VAL A 175 -15.22 -4.65 14.29
N PHE A 176 -13.94 -4.57 14.63
CA PHE A 176 -13.02 -5.68 14.47
C PHE A 176 -12.89 -6.57 15.71
N GLU A 177 -13.13 -6.03 16.91
CA GLU A 177 -13.37 -6.86 18.10
C GLU A 177 -14.57 -7.80 17.84
N ASN A 178 -15.65 -7.25 17.28
CA ASN A 178 -16.81 -8.03 16.86
C ASN A 178 -16.47 -9.03 15.75
N ALA A 179 -15.60 -8.66 14.80
CA ALA A 179 -15.11 -9.58 13.77
C ALA A 179 -14.32 -10.74 14.36
N THR A 180 -13.45 -10.46 15.33
CA THR A 180 -12.67 -11.48 16.04
C THR A 180 -13.59 -12.46 16.76
N ALA A 181 -14.64 -11.96 17.42
CA ALA A 181 -15.66 -12.79 18.04
C ALA A 181 -16.46 -13.62 17.02
N LEU A 182 -16.84 -13.02 15.89
CA LEU A 182 -17.55 -13.70 14.80
C LEU A 182 -16.72 -14.84 14.20
N HIS A 183 -15.44 -14.60 13.93
CA HIS A 183 -14.56 -15.59 13.30
C HIS A 183 -14.12 -16.74 14.23
N ARG A 184 -14.46 -16.67 15.53
CA ARG A 184 -14.41 -17.82 16.44
C ARG A 184 -15.57 -18.80 16.25
N GLN A 185 -16.64 -18.38 15.57
CA GLN A 185 -17.80 -19.22 15.29
C GLN A 185 -17.53 -20.19 14.13
N THR A 186 -18.15 -21.37 14.19
CA THR A 186 -18.01 -22.41 13.15
C THR A 186 -19.16 -22.41 12.14
N THR A 187 -20.25 -21.70 12.43
CA THR A 187 -21.46 -21.68 11.60
C THR A 187 -22.06 -20.27 11.55
N MET A 188 -22.63 -19.91 10.39
CA MET A 188 -23.37 -18.67 10.18
C MET A 188 -24.57 -18.97 9.27
N LYS A 189 -25.76 -18.46 9.61
CA LYS A 189 -27.01 -18.76 8.86
C LYS A 189 -27.01 -18.14 7.46
N ASN A 190 -26.44 -16.95 7.30
CA ASN A 190 -26.35 -16.25 6.02
C ASN A 190 -24.90 -15.90 5.73
N LEU A 191 -24.22 -16.80 5.01
CA LEU A 191 -22.81 -16.63 4.69
C LEU A 191 -22.59 -15.49 3.68
N GLU A 192 -23.53 -15.21 2.78
CA GLU A 192 -23.43 -14.11 1.82
C GLU A 192 -23.30 -12.74 2.51
N GLN A 193 -23.82 -12.62 3.74
CA GLN A 193 -23.73 -11.41 4.56
C GLN A 193 -22.42 -11.29 5.35
N LEU A 194 -21.47 -12.21 5.17
CA LEU A 194 -20.15 -12.07 5.80
C LEU A 194 -19.46 -10.82 5.26
N GLN A 195 -19.16 -9.87 6.15
CA GLN A 195 -18.56 -8.58 5.78
C GLN A 195 -17.05 -8.53 6.03
N ILE A 196 -16.51 -9.45 6.82
CA ILE A 196 -15.11 -9.47 7.19
C ILE A 196 -14.55 -10.85 6.90
N LEU A 197 -13.39 -10.91 6.27
CA LEU A 197 -12.63 -12.13 6.07
C LEU A 197 -11.45 -12.16 7.04
N CYS A 198 -11.11 -13.35 7.52
CA CYS A 198 -10.05 -13.56 8.50
C CYS A 198 -9.02 -14.58 8.00
N PHE A 199 -7.77 -14.14 7.95
CA PHE A 199 -6.60 -14.90 7.53
C PHE A 199 -5.55 -14.93 8.65
N HIS A 200 -4.76 -15.98 8.65
CA HIS A 200 -3.72 -16.22 9.64
C HIS A 200 -2.40 -16.49 8.94
N SER A 201 -1.33 -15.94 9.48
CA SER A 201 0.04 -16.20 9.05
C SER A 201 0.97 -16.27 10.27
N TRP A 202 2.15 -16.82 10.07
CA TRP A 202 3.21 -16.78 11.08
C TRP A 202 4.58 -16.87 10.41
N TRP A 203 5.58 -16.31 11.07
CA TRP A 203 6.97 -16.46 10.67
C TRP A 203 7.88 -16.56 11.88
N SER A 204 9.11 -16.98 11.67
CA SER A 204 10.14 -16.98 12.70
C SER A 204 11.12 -15.84 12.47
N GLU A 205 11.39 -15.07 13.52
CA GLU A 205 12.44 -14.04 13.55
C GLU A 205 13.59 -14.53 14.43
N THR A 206 14.78 -14.57 13.87
CA THR A 206 16.00 -14.86 14.63
C THR A 206 16.60 -13.54 15.09
N SER A 207 16.58 -13.28 16.40
CA SER A 207 17.24 -12.10 16.95
C SER A 207 18.75 -12.27 16.85
N SER A 208 19.41 -11.36 16.12
CA SER A 208 20.88 -11.32 15.95
C SER A 208 21.63 -11.14 17.27
N VAL A 209 20.98 -10.58 18.30
CA VAL A 209 21.59 -10.23 19.59
C VAL A 209 21.56 -11.39 20.60
N ARG A 210 20.65 -12.37 20.46
CA ARG A 210 20.53 -13.50 21.41
C ARG A 210 20.46 -14.89 20.78
N GLY A 211 20.46 -15.00 19.46
CA GLY A 211 20.28 -16.28 18.75
C GLY A 211 18.93 -16.95 19.01
N ALA A 212 18.02 -16.26 19.69
CA ALA A 212 16.69 -16.77 20.01
C ALA A 212 15.77 -16.58 18.81
N THR A 213 15.11 -17.67 18.41
CA THR A 213 14.08 -17.68 17.38
C THR A 213 12.74 -17.38 18.02
N LYS A 214 12.14 -16.24 17.72
CA LYS A 214 10.77 -15.90 18.12
C LYS A 214 9.81 -16.23 16.97
N LYS A 215 8.75 -16.97 17.24
CA LYS A 215 7.64 -17.12 16.29
C LYS A 215 6.73 -15.91 16.44
N SER A 216 6.54 -15.17 15.35
CA SER A 216 5.55 -14.10 15.26
C SER A 216 4.30 -14.63 14.58
N VAL A 217 3.14 -14.32 15.15
CA VAL A 217 1.82 -14.73 14.63
C VAL A 217 1.07 -13.50 14.16
N VAL A 218 0.37 -13.61 13.03
CA VAL A 218 -0.37 -12.49 12.45
C VAL A 218 -1.79 -12.91 12.10
N HIS A 219 -2.74 -12.13 12.58
CA HIS A 219 -4.14 -12.21 12.21
C HIS A 219 -4.47 -11.02 11.31
N MET A 220 -5.06 -11.31 10.14
CA MET A 220 -5.41 -10.31 9.15
C MET A 220 -6.91 -10.35 8.91
N TYR A 221 -7.56 -9.22 9.13
CA TYR A 221 -8.98 -9.02 8.89
C TYR A 221 -9.15 -8.10 7.69
N PHE A 222 -9.91 -8.53 6.69
CA PHE A 222 -10.24 -7.71 5.53
C PHE A 222 -11.73 -7.38 5.55
N SER A 223 -12.06 -6.10 5.64
CA SER A 223 -13.45 -5.63 5.53
C SER A 223 -13.84 -5.52 4.06
N ILE A 224 -14.79 -6.35 3.62
CA ILE A 224 -15.36 -6.30 2.26
C ILE A 224 -15.94 -4.92 1.93
N PRO A 225 -16.81 -4.30 2.77
CA PRO A 225 -17.44 -3.03 2.41
C PRO A 225 -16.47 -1.85 2.40
N THR A 226 -15.52 -1.79 3.33
CA THR A 226 -14.58 -0.64 3.43
C THR A 226 -13.26 -0.88 2.70
N ARG A 227 -12.96 -2.13 2.33
CA ARG A 227 -11.70 -2.61 1.73
C ARG A 227 -10.46 -2.39 2.62
N HIS A 228 -10.66 -2.07 3.89
CA HIS A 228 -9.58 -1.89 4.86
C HIS A 228 -9.10 -3.23 5.41
N PHE A 229 -7.81 -3.26 5.73
CA PHE A 229 -7.17 -4.34 6.45
C PHE A 229 -6.97 -3.94 7.90
N GLN A 230 -7.16 -4.88 8.81
CA GLN A 230 -6.65 -4.79 10.16
C GLN A 230 -5.69 -5.94 10.41
N VAL A 231 -4.51 -5.62 10.95
CA VAL A 231 -3.42 -6.57 11.17
C VAL A 231 -3.11 -6.58 12.65
N VAL A 232 -3.24 -7.75 13.29
CA VAL A 232 -2.92 -7.97 14.70
C VAL A 232 -1.67 -8.85 14.77
N LEU A 233 -0.64 -8.38 15.48
CA LEU A 233 0.61 -9.12 15.70
C LEU A 233 0.66 -9.74 17.09
N ASP A 234 1.17 -10.96 17.17
CA ASP A 234 1.49 -11.70 18.40
C ASP A 234 0.34 -11.79 19.41
N ASP A 235 -0.91 -11.84 18.92
CA ASP A 235 -2.13 -11.84 19.74
C ASP A 235 -2.18 -10.72 20.79
N SER A 236 -1.49 -9.60 20.53
CA SER A 236 -1.42 -8.46 21.44
C SER A 236 -2.36 -7.36 21.01
N ASP A 237 -3.26 -6.97 21.92
CA ASP A 237 -4.19 -5.84 21.75
C ASP A 237 -3.45 -4.49 21.55
N GLN A 238 -2.14 -4.45 21.84
CA GLN A 238 -1.29 -3.27 21.64
C GLN A 238 -0.67 -3.18 20.24
N HIS A 239 -0.77 -4.25 19.43
CA HIS A 239 -0.12 -4.32 18.11
C HIS A 239 -1.16 -4.53 17.00
N VAL A 240 -2.14 -3.63 16.97
CA VAL A 240 -3.23 -3.60 15.99
C VAL A 240 -3.00 -2.45 15.01
N PHE A 241 -2.88 -2.77 13.74
CA PHE A 241 -2.65 -1.80 12.67
C PHE A 241 -3.83 -1.79 11.70
N THR A 242 -4.40 -0.61 11.45
CA THR A 242 -5.40 -0.41 10.40
C THR A 242 -4.72 0.12 9.15
N ILE A 243 -4.84 -0.62 8.06
CA ILE A 243 -4.25 -0.31 6.77
C ILE A 243 -5.39 -0.07 5.78
N SER A 244 -5.45 1.12 5.19
CA SER A 244 -6.56 1.50 4.32
C SER A 244 -6.63 0.65 3.05
N HIS A 245 -5.47 0.30 2.49
CA HIS A 245 -5.33 -0.55 1.31
C HIS A 245 -3.93 -1.19 1.25
N ILE A 246 -3.83 -2.32 0.56
CA ILE A 246 -2.55 -2.99 0.29
C ILE A 246 -2.38 -3.11 -1.21
N VAL A 247 -1.21 -2.71 -1.72
CA VAL A 247 -0.82 -2.92 -3.12
C VAL A 247 -0.16 -4.30 -3.22
N GLY A 248 -0.65 -5.15 -4.11
CA GLY A 248 -0.08 -6.47 -4.38
C GLY A 248 1.25 -6.40 -5.13
N THR A 249 1.93 -7.54 -5.28
CA THR A 249 3.20 -7.64 -6.02
C THR A 249 3.09 -7.30 -7.51
N ASN A 250 1.88 -7.16 -8.02
CA ASN A 250 1.57 -6.78 -9.41
C ASN A 250 1.24 -5.28 -9.55
N GLY A 251 1.48 -4.47 -8.50
CA GLY A 251 1.19 -3.03 -8.49
C GLY A 251 -0.29 -2.67 -8.36
N ARG A 252 -1.19 -3.65 -8.21
CA ARG A 252 -2.64 -3.41 -8.10
C ARG A 252 -3.09 -3.45 -6.66
N LEU A 253 -4.09 -2.63 -6.33
CA LEU A 253 -4.78 -2.73 -5.05
C LEU A 253 -5.38 -4.12 -4.87
N LEU A 254 -5.07 -4.74 -3.75
CA LEU A 254 -5.66 -6.01 -3.37
C LEU A 254 -7.14 -5.80 -3.05
N THR A 255 -7.94 -6.68 -3.62
CA THR A 255 -9.37 -6.79 -3.34
C THR A 255 -9.65 -8.13 -2.69
N VAL A 256 -10.89 -8.33 -2.28
CA VAL A 256 -11.37 -9.61 -1.74
C VAL A 256 -11.07 -10.81 -2.67
N TRP A 257 -11.07 -10.60 -3.99
CA TRP A 257 -10.88 -11.66 -4.99
C TRP A 257 -9.42 -12.12 -5.11
N ASP A 258 -8.49 -11.33 -4.57
CA ASP A 258 -7.07 -11.63 -4.59
C ASP A 258 -6.63 -12.41 -3.34
N LEU A 259 -7.44 -12.40 -2.28
CA LEU A 259 -7.14 -13.02 -0.98
C LEU A 259 -7.50 -14.51 -0.97
N HIS A 260 -6.49 -15.35 -0.74
CA HIS A 260 -6.64 -16.81 -0.64
C HIS A 260 -5.50 -17.41 0.18
N VAL A 261 -5.69 -18.63 0.71
CA VAL A 261 -4.60 -19.37 1.35
C VAL A 261 -3.49 -19.64 0.32
N GLY A 262 -2.28 -19.19 0.61
CA GLY A 262 -1.13 -19.21 -0.30
C GLY A 262 -0.82 -17.85 -0.95
N ALA A 263 -1.73 -16.87 -0.87
CA ALA A 263 -1.48 -15.53 -1.40
C ALA A 263 -0.30 -14.87 -0.66
N ARG A 264 0.58 -14.19 -1.39
CA ARG A 264 1.70 -13.43 -0.83
C ARG A 264 1.36 -11.94 -0.90
N ILE A 265 1.23 -11.30 0.25
CA ILE A 265 0.81 -9.90 0.35
C ILE A 265 1.82 -9.09 1.18
N PRO A 266 2.20 -7.87 0.76
CA PRO A 266 3.09 -7.03 1.55
C PRO A 266 2.32 -6.43 2.73
N VAL A 267 2.78 -6.70 3.94
CA VAL A 267 2.19 -6.22 5.19
C VAL A 267 3.31 -5.67 6.05
N LEU A 268 3.20 -4.40 6.45
CA LEU A 268 4.17 -3.72 7.33
C LEU A 268 5.64 -3.86 6.85
N GLY A 269 5.86 -3.71 5.53
CA GLY A 269 7.19 -3.84 4.92
C GLY A 269 7.67 -5.28 4.69
N ARG A 270 6.85 -6.29 5.01
CA ARG A 270 7.20 -7.70 4.85
C ARG A 270 6.26 -8.43 3.89
N LEU A 271 6.82 -9.17 2.94
CA LEU A 271 6.03 -10.05 2.09
C LEU A 271 5.56 -11.28 2.89
N THR A 272 4.26 -11.30 3.21
CA THR A 272 3.64 -12.26 4.12
C THR A 272 2.74 -13.22 3.35
N THR A 273 2.92 -14.53 3.56
CA THR A 273 2.06 -15.55 2.96
C THR A 273 0.83 -15.79 3.84
N LEU A 274 -0.37 -15.73 3.28
CA LEU A 274 -1.60 -16.11 3.99
C LEU A 274 -1.61 -17.63 4.16
N MET A 275 -1.38 -18.12 5.38
CA MET A 275 -1.16 -19.56 5.62
C MET A 275 -2.46 -20.30 5.93
N GLN A 276 -3.40 -19.65 6.61
CA GLN A 276 -4.69 -20.21 6.99
C GLN A 276 -5.80 -19.17 6.94
N THR A 277 -7.05 -19.63 7.03
CA THR A 277 -8.27 -18.81 7.06
C THR A 277 -9.19 -19.31 8.15
N SER A 278 -10.08 -18.44 8.64
CA SER A 278 -11.20 -18.89 9.47
C SER A 278 -12.14 -19.80 8.67
N LEU A 279 -12.91 -20.65 9.34
CA LEU A 279 -13.87 -21.54 8.67
C LEU A 279 -14.90 -20.76 7.85
N LEU A 280 -15.49 -19.70 8.43
CA LEU A 280 -16.43 -18.83 7.73
C LEU A 280 -15.83 -18.20 6.46
N THR A 281 -14.60 -17.71 6.54
CA THR A 281 -13.86 -17.15 5.39
C THR A 281 -13.68 -18.18 4.30
N ARG A 282 -13.26 -19.40 4.67
CA ARG A 282 -13.09 -20.51 3.73
C ARG A 282 -14.40 -20.86 3.04
N GLN A 283 -15.48 -21.02 3.80
CA GLN A 283 -16.80 -21.33 3.23
C GLN A 283 -17.28 -20.22 2.28
N TRP A 284 -17.04 -18.96 2.65
CA TRP A 284 -17.43 -17.80 1.84
C TRP A 284 -16.69 -17.80 0.50
N LEU A 285 -15.37 -18.01 0.53
CA LEU A 285 -14.54 -18.12 -0.68
C LEU A 285 -15.00 -19.29 -1.56
N GLN A 286 -15.27 -20.45 -0.96
CA GLN A 286 -15.77 -21.63 -1.70
C GLN A 286 -17.13 -21.35 -2.35
N MET A 287 -18.07 -20.72 -1.65
CA MET A 287 -19.37 -20.35 -2.22
C MET A 287 -19.22 -19.48 -3.47
N HIS A 288 -18.38 -18.44 -3.41
CA HIS A 288 -18.11 -17.58 -4.57
C HIS A 288 -17.32 -18.29 -5.67
N GLU A 289 -16.37 -19.17 -5.32
CA GLU A 289 -15.68 -20.02 -6.28
C GLU A 289 -16.67 -20.84 -7.11
N HIS A 290 -17.60 -21.55 -6.45
CA HIS A 290 -18.60 -22.36 -7.15
C HIS A 290 -19.50 -21.52 -8.05
N LYS A 291 -19.89 -20.32 -7.59
CA LYS A 291 -20.68 -19.37 -8.38
C LYS A 291 -19.91 -18.95 -9.64
N PHE A 292 -18.65 -18.55 -9.52
CA PHE A 292 -17.84 -18.13 -10.66
C PHE A 292 -17.53 -19.28 -11.62
N GLN A 293 -17.22 -20.47 -11.11
CA GLN A 293 -16.97 -21.64 -11.95
C GLN A 293 -18.20 -22.04 -12.76
N ARG A 294 -19.41 -21.98 -12.17
CA ARG A 294 -20.65 -22.23 -12.90
C ARG A 294 -20.82 -21.24 -14.06
N ILE A 295 -20.56 -19.96 -13.82
CA ILE A 295 -20.70 -18.91 -14.85
C ILE A 295 -19.65 -19.07 -15.94
N LYS A 296 -18.41 -19.37 -15.57
CA LYS A 296 -17.33 -19.71 -16.51
C LYS A 296 -17.75 -20.89 -17.41
N ALA A 297 -18.27 -21.97 -16.83
CA ALA A 297 -18.72 -23.15 -17.56
C ALA A 297 -19.89 -22.85 -18.51
N GLU A 298 -20.85 -22.02 -18.09
CA GLU A 298 -21.97 -21.58 -18.93
C GLU A 298 -21.52 -20.72 -20.11
N LEU A 299 -20.58 -19.78 -19.90
CA LEU A 299 -19.99 -19.01 -20.99
C LEU A 299 -19.21 -19.89 -21.96
N GLN A 300 -18.47 -20.88 -21.45
CA GLN A 300 -17.72 -21.83 -22.29
C GLN A 300 -18.66 -22.68 -23.14
N SER A 301 -19.73 -23.24 -22.55
CA SER A 301 -20.67 -24.09 -23.28
C SER A 301 -21.41 -23.33 -24.38
N GLU A 302 -21.75 -22.06 -24.14
CA GLU A 302 -22.34 -21.19 -25.15
C GLU A 302 -21.33 -20.79 -26.24
N LEU A 303 -20.09 -20.49 -25.89
CA LEU A 303 -19.05 -20.09 -26.85
C LEU A 303 -18.70 -21.22 -27.84
N VAL A 304 -18.65 -22.47 -27.38
CA VAL A 304 -18.37 -23.65 -28.22
C VAL A 304 -19.33 -23.75 -29.40
N LYS A 305 -20.57 -23.26 -29.27
CA LYS A 305 -21.58 -23.28 -30.37
C LYS A 305 -21.19 -22.42 -31.56
N TYR A 306 -20.31 -21.43 -31.38
CA TYR A 306 -19.87 -20.50 -32.43
C TYR A 306 -18.47 -20.79 -32.93
N GLU A 307 -17.65 -21.51 -32.16
CA GLU A 307 -16.27 -21.84 -32.54
C GLU A 307 -16.18 -23.00 -33.58
N LEU A 308 -17.30 -23.52 -34.07
CA LEU A 308 -17.39 -24.62 -35.05
C LEU A 308 -16.81 -24.33 -36.46
N LYS A 309 -16.07 -23.23 -36.68
CA LYS A 309 -15.37 -22.92 -37.94
C LYS A 309 -14.07 -22.14 -37.75
N ARG A 310 -13.09 -22.71 -37.04
CA ARG A 310 -11.67 -22.39 -37.27
C ARG A 310 -10.85 -23.67 -37.33
N ASP A 311 -10.00 -23.75 -38.35
CA ASP A 311 -9.28 -24.93 -38.85
C ASP A 311 -8.66 -25.89 -37.81
N PRO A 312 -8.54 -27.18 -38.15
CA PRO A 312 -7.97 -28.24 -37.32
C PRO A 312 -6.43 -28.21 -37.35
N VAL A 313 -5.83 -27.06 -37.04
CA VAL A 313 -4.40 -26.96 -36.75
C VAL A 313 -4.23 -26.23 -35.43
N ARG A 314 -4.68 -26.87 -34.36
CA ARG A 314 -4.16 -26.60 -33.03
C ARG A 314 -3.58 -27.89 -32.49
N THR A 315 -2.25 -27.88 -32.45
CA THR A 315 -1.43 -28.75 -31.61
C THR A 315 -2.16 -29.00 -30.29
N PRO A 316 -2.27 -30.27 -29.86
CA PRO A 316 -2.90 -30.57 -28.59
C PRO A 316 -2.17 -29.77 -27.52
N PHE A 317 -2.93 -29.04 -26.70
CA PHE A 317 -2.47 -28.65 -25.37
C PHE A 317 -1.97 -29.95 -24.73
N LYS A 318 -0.65 -30.15 -24.71
CA LYS A 318 -0.05 -31.11 -23.82
C LYS A 318 -0.41 -30.58 -22.44
N ALA A 319 -1.36 -31.23 -21.79
CA ALA A 319 -1.41 -31.26 -20.35
C ALA A 319 -0.03 -31.79 -19.95
N ASP A 320 0.87 -30.88 -19.58
CA ASP A 320 2.17 -31.27 -19.04
C ASP A 320 1.86 -32.01 -17.75
N GLY A 321 1.89 -33.33 -17.86
CA GLY A 321 1.62 -34.29 -16.82
C GLY A 321 2.75 -34.31 -15.80
N ARG A 322 3.04 -33.15 -15.19
CA ARG A 322 3.60 -33.15 -13.86
C ARG A 322 2.46 -33.44 -12.90
N ILE A 323 2.29 -34.73 -12.63
CA ILE A 323 1.76 -35.18 -11.35
C ILE A 323 2.77 -34.66 -10.32
N GLU A 324 2.56 -33.43 -9.84
CA GLU A 324 3.15 -33.01 -8.57
C GLU A 324 2.60 -34.00 -7.56
N CYS A 325 3.47 -34.91 -7.10
CA CYS A 325 3.19 -35.80 -6.00
C CYS A 325 2.53 -34.98 -4.91
N ALA A 326 1.27 -35.29 -4.62
CA ALA A 326 0.50 -34.62 -3.59
C ALA A 326 1.25 -34.78 -2.27
N ASP A 327 1.93 -33.72 -1.83
CA ASP A 327 2.46 -33.63 -0.48
C ASP A 327 1.24 -33.68 0.46
N PRO A 328 1.11 -34.71 1.32
CA PRO A 328 -0.03 -34.88 2.23
C PRO A 328 -0.12 -33.76 3.29
N HIS A 329 0.87 -32.87 3.37
CA HIS A 329 0.85 -31.67 4.20
C HIS A 329 0.58 -30.37 3.44
N ARG A 330 0.41 -30.42 2.11
CA ARG A 330 -0.01 -29.27 1.31
C ARG A 330 -1.49 -29.03 1.58
N SER A 331 -1.77 -28.20 2.58
CA SER A 331 -3.06 -27.53 2.74
C SER A 331 -3.52 -27.09 1.35
N GLN A 332 -4.70 -27.55 0.89
CA GLN A 332 -5.26 -27.20 -0.41
C GLN A 332 -4.95 -25.73 -0.70
N ALA A 333 -4.09 -25.45 -1.69
CA ALA A 333 -3.80 -24.08 -2.07
C ALA A 333 -5.16 -23.46 -2.42
N GLY A 334 -5.54 -22.39 -1.72
CA GLY A 334 -6.75 -21.66 -2.07
C GLY A 334 -6.59 -21.19 -3.51
N CYS A 335 -7.65 -21.26 -4.31
CA CYS A 335 -7.59 -20.68 -5.65
C CYS A 335 -7.77 -19.16 -5.54
N SER A 336 -7.03 -18.41 -6.36
CA SER A 336 -7.31 -16.98 -6.50
C SER A 336 -8.57 -16.82 -7.34
N LEU A 337 -9.63 -16.30 -6.72
CA LEU A 337 -10.90 -16.01 -7.40
C LEU A 337 -10.70 -15.00 -8.54
N ARG A 338 -9.71 -14.11 -8.41
CA ARG A 338 -9.28 -13.19 -9.47
C ARG A 338 -8.93 -13.89 -10.78
N HIS A 339 -8.24 -15.04 -10.73
CA HIS A 339 -7.94 -15.79 -11.96
C HIS A 339 -9.20 -16.28 -12.66
N VAL A 340 -10.18 -16.79 -11.89
CA VAL A 340 -11.46 -17.23 -12.44
C VAL A 340 -12.23 -16.05 -13.04
N LEU A 341 -12.23 -14.90 -12.38
CA LEU A 341 -12.84 -13.66 -12.89
C LEU A 341 -12.17 -13.17 -14.17
N ASN A 342 -10.83 -13.23 -14.25
CA ASN A 342 -10.10 -12.87 -15.47
C ASN A 342 -10.47 -13.80 -16.65
N ASP A 343 -10.57 -15.12 -16.40
CA ASP A 343 -11.03 -16.08 -17.40
C ASP A 343 -12.45 -15.77 -17.87
N ILE A 344 -13.36 -15.48 -16.92
CA ILE A 344 -14.73 -15.05 -17.21
C ILE A 344 -14.73 -13.78 -18.06
N ALA A 345 -13.88 -12.78 -17.74
CA ALA A 345 -13.80 -11.53 -18.51
C ALA A 345 -13.34 -11.78 -19.96
N VAL A 346 -12.40 -12.70 -20.19
CA VAL A 346 -11.97 -13.11 -21.53
C VAL A 346 -13.12 -13.81 -22.29
N LEU A 347 -13.80 -14.76 -21.65
CA LEU A 347 -14.93 -15.48 -22.23
C LEU A 347 -16.11 -14.54 -22.53
N LYS A 348 -16.42 -13.63 -21.61
CA LYS A 348 -17.41 -12.56 -21.74
C LYS A 348 -17.14 -11.74 -23.00
N ARG A 349 -15.90 -11.26 -23.18
CA ARG A 349 -15.50 -10.46 -24.35
C ARG A 349 -15.65 -11.25 -25.66
N LYS A 350 -15.25 -12.53 -25.68
CA LYS A 350 -15.37 -13.40 -26.86
C LYS A 350 -16.83 -13.67 -27.23
N LEU A 351 -17.64 -14.12 -26.27
CA LEU A 351 -19.04 -14.45 -26.52
C LEU A 351 -19.88 -13.21 -26.83
N ALA A 352 -19.53 -12.05 -26.28
CA ALA A 352 -20.21 -10.78 -26.57
C ALA A 352 -20.08 -10.37 -28.04
N GLY A 353 -19.02 -10.82 -28.74
CA GLY A 353 -18.88 -10.66 -30.19
C GLY A 353 -19.93 -11.44 -31.01
N TYR A 354 -20.56 -12.46 -30.43
CA TYR A 354 -21.59 -13.27 -31.09
C TYR A 354 -22.99 -12.99 -30.53
N ARG A 355 -23.16 -12.97 -29.20
CA ARG A 355 -24.45 -12.75 -28.51
C ARG A 355 -24.28 -11.89 -27.25
N PRO A 356 -24.24 -10.55 -27.37
CA PRO A 356 -24.06 -9.65 -26.24
C PRO A 356 -25.20 -9.76 -25.21
N ASP A 357 -26.45 -9.95 -25.63
CA ASP A 357 -27.60 -10.03 -24.71
C ASP A 357 -27.59 -11.29 -23.85
N LEU A 358 -27.11 -12.41 -24.41
CA LEU A 358 -26.94 -13.66 -23.67
C LEU A 358 -25.85 -13.51 -22.61
N VAL A 359 -24.73 -12.88 -22.96
CA VAL A 359 -23.64 -12.58 -22.02
C VAL A 359 -24.14 -11.71 -20.86
N ARG A 360 -24.93 -10.66 -21.15
CA ARG A 360 -25.51 -9.83 -20.08
C ARG A 360 -26.37 -10.66 -19.12
N ARG A 361 -27.17 -11.59 -19.65
CA ARG A 361 -28.03 -12.47 -18.84
C ARG A 361 -27.23 -13.43 -17.96
N ILE A 362 -26.22 -14.10 -18.53
CA ILE A 362 -25.38 -15.06 -17.81
C ILE A 362 -24.57 -14.35 -16.71
N CYS A 363 -23.99 -13.19 -17.05
CA CYS A 363 -23.14 -12.43 -16.13
C CYS A 363 -23.91 -11.51 -15.17
N ALA A 364 -25.24 -11.41 -15.26
CA ALA A 364 -26.04 -10.52 -14.41
C ALA A 364 -25.75 -10.72 -12.92
N SER A 365 -25.48 -11.97 -12.52
CA SER A 365 -25.19 -12.33 -11.12
C SER A 365 -23.77 -11.97 -10.61
N ILE A 366 -22.86 -11.51 -11.49
CA ILE A 366 -21.49 -11.09 -11.12
C ILE A 366 -21.38 -9.57 -10.96
N VAL A 367 -22.22 -8.80 -11.66
CA VAL A 367 -22.09 -7.33 -11.72
C VAL A 367 -22.18 -6.70 -10.32
N ASP A 368 -22.94 -7.29 -9.41
CA ASP A 368 -23.09 -6.83 -8.02
C ASP A 368 -21.83 -7.02 -7.13
N LEU A 369 -20.72 -7.55 -7.66
CA LEU A 369 -19.53 -7.95 -6.89
C LEU A 369 -18.23 -7.19 -7.26
N ASP A 370 -18.25 -6.38 -8.32
CA ASP A 370 -17.13 -5.51 -8.72
C ASP A 370 -17.35 -4.03 -8.33
N GLU A 371 -18.52 -3.69 -7.79
CA GLU A 371 -18.82 -2.41 -7.10
C GLU A 371 -18.35 -2.46 -5.64
#